data_AF-A0A3S1E1Z8-F1
#
_entry.id   AF-A0A3S1E1Z8-F1
#
_cell.length_a   1.000
_cell.length_b   1.000
_cell.length_c   1.000
_cell.angle_alpha   90.00
_cell.angle_beta   90.00
_cell.angle_gamma   90.00
#
_symmetry.space_group_name_H-M   'P 1'
#
loop_
_entity.id
_entity.type
_entity.pdbx_description
1 polymer ?
#
loop_
_entity_poly.entity_id
_entity_poly.type
_entity_poly.pdbx_seq_one_letter_code
_entity_poly.pdbx_strand_id
1 'polypeptide(L)'
;MNIKSLLLGSAAALVAVSGARAADAVTVAEPEPAEYVKICDVYGAGYFYIPGTETCLRIGGYVRYDASAGQEGSFTGRGTTDVMDGDSQRSWSKRARFALKTWTGQETELGTLKTYTETRFDFLNGATDINAHFAWIQLGGLRIGADESAFDTFTGYAGAVINDTIVPYGGFGTNLISYTFDAGNGFSAIVSFEEGNSYA
;
A
#
# COMPACT_ATOMS: atom_id res chain seq x y z
N MET A 1 72.51 25.48 -32.82
CA MET A 1 71.46 24.68 -33.50
C MET A 1 70.32 25.64 -33.83
N ASN A 2 70.05 25.83 -35.12
CA ASN A 2 69.19 26.87 -35.69
C ASN A 2 67.69 26.51 -35.58
N ILE A 3 66.83 27.44 -35.17
CA ILE A 3 65.43 27.46 -35.58
C ILE A 3 65.26 28.56 -36.62
N LYS A 4 64.88 28.12 -37.82
CA LYS A 4 64.67 28.90 -39.05
C LYS A 4 63.17 29.23 -39.19
N SER A 5 62.89 30.42 -39.73
CA SER A 5 61.68 30.84 -40.46
C SER A 5 60.38 30.92 -39.63
N LEU A 6 59.76 32.08 -39.34
CA LEU A 6 59.56 33.32 -40.08
C LEU A 6 58.74 33.16 -41.37
N LEU A 7 57.56 33.80 -41.33
CA LEU A 7 56.74 34.33 -42.44
C LEU A 7 56.17 33.36 -43.47
N LEU A 8 54.83 33.31 -43.54
CA LEU A 8 53.94 33.23 -44.71
C LEU A 8 52.56 32.88 -44.15
N GLY A 9 51.52 33.69 -44.17
CA GLY A 9 51.26 34.92 -44.89
C GLY A 9 49.75 35.07 -44.90
N SER A 10 49.26 36.22 -44.46
CA SER A 10 47.88 36.67 -44.65
C SER A 10 47.51 36.64 -46.14
N ALA A 11 46.46 35.91 -46.51
CA ALA A 11 45.72 36.13 -47.75
C ALA A 11 44.34 35.48 -47.67
N ALA A 12 43.35 36.14 -48.25
CA ALA A 12 41.95 35.74 -48.43
C ALA A 12 41.00 35.91 -47.22
N ALA A 13 40.82 37.17 -46.83
CA ALA A 13 39.48 37.64 -46.52
C ALA A 13 38.55 37.50 -47.75
N LEU A 14 37.25 37.33 -47.49
CA LEU A 14 36.09 37.63 -48.37
C LEU A 14 35.81 36.69 -49.55
N VAL A 15 34.96 35.68 -49.33
CA VAL A 15 33.93 35.29 -50.31
C VAL A 15 32.61 34.97 -49.60
N ALA A 16 31.61 35.81 -49.91
CA ALA A 16 30.17 35.54 -49.93
C ALA A 16 29.39 35.30 -48.62
N VAL A 17 28.75 36.38 -48.18
CA VAL A 17 27.38 36.35 -47.63
C VAL A 17 26.44 35.67 -48.64
N SER A 18 25.74 34.62 -48.22
CA SER A 18 24.29 34.42 -48.47
C SER A 18 23.85 33.07 -47.92
N GLY A 19 22.90 33.11 -47.01
CA GLY A 19 22.30 31.92 -46.41
C GLY A 19 21.60 32.26 -45.12
N ALA A 20 20.68 33.22 -45.15
CA ALA A 20 19.62 33.26 -44.17
C ALA A 20 18.87 31.92 -44.27
N ARG A 21 19.26 30.95 -43.45
CA ARG A 21 18.42 29.79 -43.17
C ARG A 21 17.34 30.32 -42.26
N ALA A 22 16.19 30.65 -42.84
CA ALA A 22 14.94 30.58 -42.12
C ALA A 22 14.80 29.15 -41.59
N ALA A 23 15.35 28.90 -40.41
CA ALA A 23 14.91 27.81 -39.56
C ALA A 23 13.69 28.36 -38.83
N ASP A 24 12.57 28.42 -39.55
CA ASP A 24 11.29 28.30 -38.88
C ASP A 24 11.26 26.86 -38.38
N ALA A 25 11.92 26.63 -37.24
CA ALA A 25 11.72 25.43 -36.48
C ALA A 25 10.26 25.52 -36.08
N VAL A 26 9.40 24.86 -36.86
CA VAL A 26 8.17 24.31 -36.35
C VAL A 26 8.63 23.38 -35.24
N THR A 27 8.86 23.94 -34.06
CA THR A 27 8.84 23.19 -32.82
C THR A 27 7.41 22.73 -32.75
N VAL A 28 7.13 21.60 -33.43
CA VAL A 28 6.18 20.63 -32.92
C VAL A 28 6.54 20.58 -31.45
N ALA A 29 5.70 21.17 -30.61
CA ALA A 29 5.81 20.99 -29.18
C ALA A 29 5.89 19.47 -29.02
N GLU A 30 7.09 18.96 -28.71
CA GLU A 30 7.24 17.59 -28.28
C GLU A 30 6.16 17.46 -27.21
N PRO A 31 5.12 16.63 -27.42
CA PRO A 31 4.01 16.59 -26.50
C PRO A 31 4.64 16.32 -25.14
N GLU A 32 4.57 17.32 -24.25
CA GLU A 32 5.12 17.19 -22.92
C GLU A 32 4.57 15.87 -22.40
N PRO A 33 5.45 14.94 -21.96
CA PRO A 33 5.00 13.60 -21.60
C PRO A 33 3.88 13.83 -20.61
N ALA A 34 2.67 13.47 -21.00
CA ALA A 34 1.52 13.89 -20.23
C ALA A 34 1.68 13.27 -18.84
N GLU A 35 2.04 14.11 -17.87
CA GLU A 35 2.16 13.73 -16.47
C GLU A 35 0.73 13.58 -15.96
N TYR A 36 0.11 12.47 -16.36
CA TYR A 36 -1.25 12.12 -15.95
C TYR A 36 -1.34 11.91 -14.44
N VAL A 37 -0.21 11.69 -13.77
CA VAL A 37 -0.12 11.32 -12.37
C VAL A 37 0.97 12.15 -11.72
N LYS A 38 0.57 13.18 -10.97
CA LYS A 38 1.48 14.01 -10.18
C LYS A 38 1.89 13.26 -8.92
N ILE A 39 3.17 13.32 -8.56
CA ILE A 39 3.67 12.72 -7.32
C ILE A 39 3.12 13.52 -6.13
N CYS A 40 2.66 12.82 -5.09
CA CYS A 40 2.32 13.43 -3.81
C CYS A 40 3.33 12.95 -2.76
N ASP A 41 4.20 13.83 -2.30
CA ASP A 41 5.27 13.54 -1.34
C ASP A 41 4.84 13.74 0.13
N VAL A 42 3.77 14.50 0.37
CA VAL A 42 3.23 14.86 1.69
C VAL A 42 3.00 13.63 2.59
N TYR A 43 2.50 12.52 2.04
CA TYR A 43 2.18 11.30 2.80
C TYR A 43 3.23 10.18 2.65
N GLY A 44 4.36 10.48 2.00
CA GLY A 44 5.47 9.56 1.78
C GLY A 44 5.49 8.91 0.41
N ALA A 45 6.39 7.94 0.25
CA ALA A 45 6.64 7.31 -1.04
C ALA A 45 5.44 6.50 -1.57
N GLY A 46 5.26 6.52 -2.90
CA GLY A 46 4.24 5.76 -3.62
C GLY A 46 2.86 6.41 -3.68
N TYR A 47 2.70 7.62 -3.14
CA TYR A 47 1.48 8.40 -3.29
C TYR A 47 1.51 9.25 -4.56
N PHE A 48 0.35 9.39 -5.17
CA PHE A 48 0.12 10.26 -6.31
C PHE A 48 -1.21 10.99 -6.19
N TYR A 49 -1.34 12.16 -6.80
CA TYR A 49 -2.59 12.89 -6.83
C TYR A 49 -3.61 12.22 -7.74
N ILE A 50 -4.84 12.08 -7.26
CA ILE A 50 -5.97 11.73 -8.12
C ILE A 50 -6.24 12.92 -9.05
N PRO A 51 -6.26 12.72 -10.39
CA PRO A 51 -6.44 13.81 -11.34
C PRO A 51 -7.67 14.66 -11.05
N GLY A 52 -7.50 15.99 -11.03
CA GLY A 52 -8.58 16.94 -10.73
C GLY A 52 -8.89 17.14 -9.24
N THR A 53 -8.07 16.59 -8.34
CA THR A 53 -8.24 16.76 -6.88
C THR A 53 -6.90 17.00 -6.18
N GLU A 54 -6.96 17.42 -4.91
CA GLU A 54 -5.79 17.48 -4.01
C GLU A 54 -5.65 16.20 -3.16
N THR A 55 -6.42 15.17 -3.46
CA THR A 55 -6.36 13.87 -2.76
C THR A 55 -5.17 13.07 -3.25
N CYS A 56 -4.33 12.66 -2.31
CA CYS A 56 -3.25 11.72 -2.58
C CYS A 56 -3.77 10.30 -2.41
N LEU A 57 -3.45 9.43 -3.38
CA LEU A 57 -3.80 8.01 -3.40
C LEU A 57 -2.52 7.19 -3.48
N ARG A 58 -2.47 6.12 -2.70
CA ARG A 58 -1.51 5.03 -2.88
C ARG A 58 -2.28 3.74 -3.09
N ILE A 59 -1.85 2.96 -4.07
CA ILE A 59 -2.36 1.61 -4.31
C ILE A 59 -1.21 0.65 -4.06
N GLY A 60 -1.49 -0.43 -3.35
CA GLY A 60 -0.51 -1.47 -3.05
C GLY A 60 -1.20 -2.77 -2.70
N GLY A 61 -0.44 -3.71 -2.18
CA GLY A 61 -0.95 -5.03 -1.92
C GLY A 61 0.15 -6.07 -1.82
N TYR A 62 -0.26 -7.32 -1.73
CA TYR A 62 0.65 -8.45 -1.78
C TYR A 62 -0.08 -9.70 -2.29
N VAL A 63 0.70 -10.63 -2.83
CA VAL A 63 0.28 -12.00 -3.06
C VAL A 63 0.99 -12.87 -2.02
N ARG A 64 0.23 -13.74 -1.34
CA ARG A 64 0.74 -14.69 -0.35
C ARG A 64 0.29 -16.09 -0.72
N TYR A 65 1.17 -17.06 -0.51
CA TYR A 65 0.85 -18.47 -0.64
C TYR A 65 1.29 -19.21 0.62
N ASP A 66 0.33 -19.83 1.31
CA ASP A 66 0.56 -20.66 2.48
C ASP A 66 0.40 -22.13 2.14
N ALA A 67 1.30 -22.95 2.68
CA ALA A 67 1.29 -24.39 2.55
C ALA A 67 1.54 -25.04 3.91
N SER A 68 0.62 -25.88 4.38
CA SER A 68 0.77 -26.60 5.64
C SER A 68 0.43 -28.09 5.51
N ALA A 69 0.92 -28.90 6.46
CA ALA A 69 0.62 -30.32 6.62
C ALA A 69 0.77 -30.69 8.12
N GLY A 70 -0.16 -31.47 8.70
CA GLY A 70 -0.05 -31.92 10.10
C GLY A 70 -1.36 -32.08 10.88
N GLN A 71 -1.25 -32.30 12.21
CA GLN A 71 -2.36 -32.55 13.15
C GLN A 71 -3.00 -31.26 13.70
N GLU A 72 -4.31 -31.34 13.97
CA GLU A 72 -5.17 -30.29 14.53
C GLU A 72 -4.70 -29.78 15.90
N GLY A 73 -4.95 -28.49 16.18
CA GLY A 73 -4.72 -27.88 17.49
C GLY A 73 -3.27 -27.51 17.82
N SER A 74 -2.31 -27.78 16.92
CA SER A 74 -0.94 -27.33 17.11
C SER A 74 -0.47 -26.39 16.01
N PHE A 75 -0.66 -26.68 14.71
CA PHE A 75 -0.15 -25.80 13.64
C PHE A 75 -0.90 -26.03 12.30
N THR A 76 -2.02 -25.34 12.04
CA THR A 76 -2.71 -25.19 10.72
C THR A 76 -3.13 -26.46 9.92
N GLY A 77 -3.27 -27.63 10.55
CA GLY A 77 -3.74 -28.86 9.88
C GLY A 77 -5.26 -28.90 9.65
N ARG A 78 -5.70 -29.47 8.53
CA ARG A 78 -7.12 -29.77 8.23
C ARG A 78 -7.33 -31.28 8.14
N GLY A 79 -8.37 -31.78 8.79
CA GLY A 79 -8.90 -33.12 8.56
C GLY A 79 -9.74 -33.14 7.27
N THR A 80 -9.52 -34.11 6.38
CA THR A 80 -10.47 -34.41 5.29
C THR A 80 -11.26 -35.65 5.67
N THR A 81 -12.57 -35.62 5.53
CA THR A 81 -13.39 -36.84 5.64
C THR A 81 -13.08 -37.72 4.44
N ASP A 82 -12.54 -38.91 4.70
CA ASP A 82 -12.29 -39.93 3.71
C ASP A 82 -13.63 -40.35 3.06
N VAL A 83 -13.63 -40.49 1.74
CA VAL A 83 -14.85 -40.75 0.96
C VAL A 83 -15.23 -42.24 0.97
N MET A 84 -14.30 -43.13 1.34
CA MET A 84 -14.47 -44.58 1.38
C MET A 84 -14.88 -45.10 2.77
N ASP A 85 -14.29 -44.58 3.85
CA ASP A 85 -14.54 -45.04 5.23
C ASP A 85 -15.15 -43.98 6.17
N GLY A 86 -15.16 -42.70 5.78
CA GLY A 86 -15.72 -41.61 6.57
C GLY A 86 -14.81 -41.09 7.69
N ASP A 87 -13.57 -41.59 7.79
CA ASP A 87 -12.63 -41.18 8.83
C ASP A 87 -12.00 -39.81 8.52
N SER A 88 -11.66 -39.05 9.56
CA SER A 88 -10.94 -37.77 9.42
C SER A 88 -9.45 -38.03 9.22
N GLN A 89 -8.95 -37.81 8.00
CA GLN A 89 -7.55 -37.99 7.64
C GLN A 89 -6.75 -36.70 7.76
N ARG A 90 -5.51 -36.80 8.25
CA ARG A 90 -4.55 -35.68 8.27
C ARG A 90 -4.20 -35.30 6.84
N SER A 91 -4.55 -34.08 6.41
CA SER A 91 -4.30 -33.61 5.04
C SER A 91 -3.46 -32.34 5.00
N TRP A 92 -3.08 -31.95 3.78
CA TRP A 92 -2.38 -30.70 3.49
C TRP A 92 -3.37 -29.56 3.28
N SER A 93 -2.95 -28.33 3.56
CA SER A 93 -3.75 -27.12 3.27
C SER A 93 -2.94 -26.16 2.41
N LYS A 94 -3.58 -25.60 1.38
CA LYS A 94 -3.02 -24.51 0.58
C LYS A 94 -3.97 -23.32 0.59
N ARG A 95 -3.39 -22.14 0.76
CA ARG A 95 -4.08 -20.86 0.64
C ARG A 95 -3.31 -19.96 -0.30
N ALA A 96 -3.93 -19.49 -1.37
CA ALA A 96 -3.44 -18.34 -2.11
C ALA A 96 -4.24 -17.11 -1.70
N ARG A 97 -3.59 -15.99 -1.43
CA ARG A 97 -4.23 -14.72 -1.10
C ARG A 97 -3.71 -13.63 -2.02
N PHE A 98 -4.61 -12.85 -2.58
CA PHE A 98 -4.30 -11.53 -3.13
C PHE A 98 -4.94 -10.48 -2.23
N ALA A 99 -4.14 -9.57 -1.68
CA ALA A 99 -4.63 -8.44 -0.90
C ALA A 99 -4.42 -7.16 -1.69
N LEU A 100 -5.51 -6.46 -2.02
CA LEU A 100 -5.49 -5.12 -2.60
C LEU A 100 -5.66 -4.10 -1.48
N LYS A 101 -4.73 -3.16 -1.39
CA LYS A 101 -4.73 -2.11 -0.38
C LYS A 101 -4.78 -0.74 -1.05
N THR A 102 -5.63 0.14 -0.54
CA THR A 102 -5.67 1.54 -0.98
C THR A 102 -5.57 2.46 0.23
N TRP A 103 -4.80 3.53 0.08
CA TRP A 103 -4.67 4.60 1.08
C TRP A 103 -5.00 5.91 0.39
N THR A 104 -5.81 6.74 1.04
CA THR A 104 -5.97 8.12 0.61
C THR A 104 -5.66 9.10 1.74
N GLY A 105 -5.18 10.28 1.36
CA GLY A 105 -4.88 11.38 2.26
C GLY A 105 -5.26 12.72 1.63
N GLN A 106 -5.94 13.57 2.38
CA GLN A 106 -6.24 14.96 2.00
C GLN A 106 -6.13 15.86 3.23
N GLU A 107 -5.52 17.03 3.07
CA GLU A 107 -5.51 18.05 4.12
C GLU A 107 -6.82 18.82 4.10
N THR A 108 -7.47 18.94 5.26
CA THR A 108 -8.74 19.67 5.41
C THR A 108 -8.59 20.72 6.50
N GLU A 109 -9.54 21.66 6.59
CA GLU A 109 -9.56 22.66 7.67
C GLU A 109 -9.65 22.04 9.08
N LEU A 110 -10.09 20.79 9.18
CA LEU A 110 -10.22 20.01 10.41
C LEU A 110 -9.01 19.09 10.67
N GLY A 111 -7.98 19.15 9.82
CA GLY A 111 -6.79 18.31 9.85
C GLY A 111 -6.74 17.28 8.72
N THR A 112 -5.76 16.38 8.76
CA THR A 112 -5.58 15.35 7.73
C THR A 112 -6.71 14.31 7.76
N LEU A 113 -7.45 14.21 6.66
CA LEU A 113 -8.39 13.13 6.39
C LEU A 113 -7.65 11.97 5.72
N LYS A 114 -7.70 10.78 6.34
CA LYS A 114 -7.10 9.55 5.82
C LYS A 114 -8.16 8.48 5.61
N THR A 115 -8.02 7.69 4.58
CA THR A 115 -8.80 6.45 4.43
C THR A 115 -7.88 5.28 4.14
N TYR A 116 -8.30 4.10 4.57
CA TYR A 116 -7.61 2.86 4.28
C TYR A 116 -8.61 1.76 3.98
N THR A 117 -8.33 0.99 2.92
CA THR A 117 -9.04 -0.25 2.64
C THR A 117 -8.07 -1.38 2.37
N GLU A 118 -8.42 -2.58 2.81
CA GLU A 118 -7.74 -3.83 2.45
C GLU A 118 -8.79 -4.87 2.08
N THR A 119 -8.89 -5.18 0.80
CA THR A 119 -9.74 -6.27 0.30
C THR A 119 -8.89 -7.48 0.02
N ARG A 120 -9.28 -8.64 0.54
CA ARG A 120 -8.56 -9.90 0.37
C ARG A 120 -9.39 -10.86 -0.45
N PHE A 121 -8.72 -11.46 -1.43
CA PHE A 121 -9.23 -12.53 -2.27
C PHE A 121 -8.46 -13.78 -1.87
N ASP A 122 -9.14 -14.70 -1.20
CA ASP A 122 -8.56 -15.92 -0.67
C ASP A 122 -9.05 -17.12 -1.48
N PHE A 123 -8.12 -17.98 -1.89
CA PHE A 123 -8.41 -19.30 -2.46
C PHE A 123 -7.84 -20.37 -1.54
N LEU A 124 -8.72 -20.99 -0.76
CA LEU A 124 -8.39 -21.98 0.26
C LEU A 124 -8.91 -23.35 -0.18
N ASN A 125 -8.01 -24.28 -0.47
CA ASN A 125 -8.35 -25.69 -0.75
C ASN A 125 -9.50 -25.90 -1.76
N GLY A 126 -9.54 -25.11 -2.83
CA GLY A 126 -10.60 -25.21 -3.84
C GLY A 126 -11.80 -24.29 -3.64
N ALA A 127 -11.86 -23.55 -2.53
CA ALA A 127 -12.93 -22.59 -2.24
C ALA A 127 -12.41 -21.14 -2.30
N THR A 128 -13.22 -20.24 -2.83
CA THR A 128 -12.93 -18.79 -2.90
C THR A 128 -13.67 -18.04 -1.80
N ASP A 129 -12.99 -17.13 -1.13
CA ASP A 129 -13.53 -16.16 -0.17
C ASP A 129 -13.07 -14.75 -0.54
N ILE A 130 -13.95 -13.76 -0.36
CA ILE A 130 -13.64 -12.35 -0.61
C ILE A 130 -14.08 -11.55 0.62
N ASN A 131 -13.12 -10.92 1.29
CA ASN A 131 -13.37 -10.22 2.54
C ASN A 131 -12.80 -8.79 2.51
N ALA A 132 -13.58 -7.82 2.98
CA ALA A 132 -13.08 -6.49 3.31
C ALA A 132 -12.47 -6.57 4.72
N HIS A 133 -11.13 -6.65 4.78
CA HIS A 133 -10.42 -6.87 6.04
C HIS A 133 -10.22 -5.59 6.83
N PHE A 134 -9.98 -4.48 6.14
CA PHE A 134 -9.97 -3.13 6.71
C PHE A 134 -10.78 -2.21 5.79
N ALA A 135 -11.59 -1.32 6.36
CA ALA A 135 -12.30 -0.29 5.63
C ALA A 135 -12.69 0.85 6.58
N TRP A 136 -11.85 1.86 6.70
CA TRP A 136 -12.07 2.96 7.64
C TRP A 136 -11.68 4.33 7.10
N ILE A 137 -12.22 5.35 7.75
CA ILE A 137 -11.94 6.78 7.56
C ILE A 137 -11.43 7.34 8.88
N GLN A 138 -10.42 8.21 8.84
CA GLN A 138 -9.84 8.85 10.01
C GLN A 138 -9.61 10.35 9.80
N LEU A 139 -10.01 11.16 10.78
CA LEU A 139 -9.77 12.60 10.82
C LEU A 139 -9.32 13.00 12.23
N GLY A 140 -8.12 13.58 12.37
CA GLY A 140 -7.66 14.14 13.64
C GLY A 140 -7.69 13.19 14.85
N GLY A 141 -7.48 11.89 14.61
CA GLY A 141 -7.51 10.84 15.65
C GLY A 141 -8.85 10.13 15.81
N LEU A 142 -9.95 10.68 15.30
CA LEU A 142 -11.25 9.99 15.19
C LEU A 142 -11.22 9.03 14.01
N ARG A 143 -11.50 7.75 14.23
CA ARG A 143 -11.60 6.69 13.21
C ARG A 143 -12.98 6.04 13.25
N ILE A 144 -13.55 5.80 12.08
CA ILE A 144 -14.85 5.13 11.92
C ILE A 144 -14.75 4.12 10.78
N GLY A 145 -15.28 2.92 10.99
CA GLY A 145 -15.38 1.88 9.97
C GLY A 145 -15.07 0.49 10.50
N ALA A 146 -14.68 -0.41 9.60
CA ALA A 146 -14.24 -1.76 9.93
C ALA A 146 -12.73 -1.79 10.15
N ASP A 147 -12.33 -2.20 11.34
CA ASP A 147 -10.93 -2.27 11.77
C ASP A 147 -10.75 -3.32 12.87
N GLU A 148 -9.55 -3.42 13.42
CA GLU A 148 -9.28 -4.30 14.55
C GLU A 148 -9.74 -3.70 15.89
N SER A 149 -10.13 -4.58 16.82
CA SER A 149 -10.50 -4.20 18.19
C SER A 149 -9.35 -3.46 18.86
N ALA A 150 -9.67 -2.30 19.44
CA ALA A 150 -8.73 -1.53 20.24
C ALA A 150 -8.34 -2.29 21.52
N PHE A 151 -9.23 -3.15 22.04
CA PHE A 151 -8.93 -3.95 23.23
C PHE A 151 -7.78 -4.94 22.98
N ASP A 152 -7.76 -5.57 21.80
CA ASP A 152 -6.73 -6.56 21.45
C ASP A 152 -5.45 -5.91 20.87
N THR A 153 -5.58 -4.82 20.12
CA THR A 153 -4.46 -4.26 19.33
C THR A 153 -3.74 -3.09 19.96
N PHE A 154 -4.37 -2.30 20.83
CA PHE A 154 -3.77 -1.08 21.36
C PHE A 154 -2.50 -1.36 22.18
N THR A 155 -2.44 -2.48 22.89
CA THR A 155 -1.25 -2.89 23.67
C THR A 155 -0.21 -3.66 22.85
N GLY A 156 -0.40 -3.79 21.54
CA GLY A 156 0.55 -4.45 20.63
C GLY A 156 0.32 -5.96 20.43
N TYR A 157 -0.81 -6.51 20.90
CA TYR A 157 -1.19 -7.90 20.72
C TYR A 157 -0.06 -8.88 21.17
N ALA A 158 -0.07 -10.16 20.74
CA ALA A 158 1.00 -11.13 20.99
C ALA A 158 2.28 -10.89 20.15
N GLY A 159 2.36 -9.76 19.43
CA GLY A 159 3.48 -9.41 18.56
C GLY A 159 3.45 -10.08 17.17
N ALA A 160 4.56 -9.99 16.44
CA ALA A 160 4.68 -10.44 15.06
C ALA A 160 4.99 -11.94 14.94
N VAL A 161 4.06 -12.79 15.40
CA VAL A 161 4.16 -14.24 15.24
C VAL A 161 3.15 -14.73 14.21
N ILE A 162 3.53 -15.78 13.47
CA ILE A 162 2.66 -16.36 12.43
C ILE A 162 1.41 -17.02 13.07
N ASN A 163 1.52 -17.42 14.33
CA ASN A 163 0.45 -18.05 15.10
C ASN A 163 0.78 -17.94 16.61
N ASP A 164 -0.19 -17.55 17.41
CA ASP A 164 -0.04 -17.23 18.84
C ASP A 164 -1.07 -17.94 19.76
N THR A 165 -1.57 -19.08 19.30
CA THR A 165 -2.64 -19.93 19.92
C THR A 165 -2.48 -20.25 21.43
N ILE A 166 -1.32 -20.00 22.05
CA ILE A 166 -1.09 -20.33 23.47
C ILE A 166 -1.86 -19.37 24.42
N VAL A 167 -2.17 -18.15 23.98
CA VAL A 167 -2.95 -17.19 24.77
C VAL A 167 -4.18 -16.81 23.96
N PRO A 168 -5.41 -17.16 24.37
CA PRO A 168 -6.61 -16.73 23.68
C PRO A 168 -6.81 -15.21 23.87
N TYR A 169 -7.03 -14.51 22.77
CA TYR A 169 -7.35 -13.07 22.67
C TYR A 169 -8.74 -12.89 22.07
N GLY A 170 -9.28 -11.68 22.15
CA GLY A 170 -10.57 -11.34 21.60
C GLY A 170 -10.63 -11.46 20.08
N GLY A 171 -11.83 -11.33 19.54
CA GLY A 171 -12.04 -11.25 18.10
C GLY A 171 -11.47 -9.95 17.54
N PHE A 172 -10.58 -10.05 16.55
CA PHE A 172 -9.96 -8.89 15.95
C PHE A 172 -10.91 -7.99 15.17
N GLY A 173 -11.64 -8.53 14.21
CA GLY A 173 -12.44 -7.69 13.30
C GLY A 173 -13.71 -7.15 13.97
N THR A 174 -13.91 -5.84 13.91
CA THR A 174 -15.14 -5.19 14.38
C THR A 174 -15.46 -3.94 13.57
N ASN A 175 -16.73 -3.55 13.52
CA ASN A 175 -17.06 -2.15 13.23
C ASN A 175 -16.78 -1.32 14.48
N LEU A 176 -16.19 -0.14 14.30
CA LEU A 176 -15.84 0.72 15.41
C LEU A 176 -16.02 2.21 15.12
N ILE A 177 -16.18 2.95 16.21
CA ILE A 177 -15.94 4.38 16.32
C ILE A 177 -14.90 4.56 17.42
N SER A 178 -13.68 4.97 17.06
CA SER A 178 -12.59 5.13 18.01
C SER A 178 -11.97 6.51 17.93
N TYR A 179 -11.43 6.98 19.05
CA TYR A 179 -10.62 8.19 19.12
C TYR A 179 -9.30 7.87 19.79
N THR A 180 -8.20 8.08 19.06
CA THR A 180 -6.85 7.93 19.58
C THR A 180 -6.25 9.30 19.85
N PHE A 181 -5.91 9.53 21.11
CA PHE A 181 -5.11 10.67 21.54
C PHE A 181 -3.63 10.28 21.54
N ASP A 182 -2.79 11.13 20.94
CA ASP A 182 -1.34 11.04 20.98
C ASP A 182 -0.78 12.38 21.45
N ALA A 183 -0.08 12.38 22.58
CA ALA A 183 0.50 13.59 23.17
C ALA A 183 1.85 13.98 22.55
N GLY A 184 2.40 13.19 21.62
CA GLY A 184 3.69 13.45 20.96
C GLY A 184 4.92 13.26 21.86
N ASN A 185 4.72 12.80 23.10
CA ASN A 185 5.77 12.56 24.10
C ASN A 185 5.86 11.08 24.52
N GLY A 186 5.28 10.18 23.72
CA GLY A 186 5.21 8.75 24.00
C GLY A 186 4.02 8.31 24.85
N PHE A 187 3.16 9.25 25.30
CA PHE A 187 1.87 8.92 25.90
C PHE A 187 0.77 8.91 24.84
N SER A 188 0.01 7.82 24.78
CA SER A 188 -1.19 7.70 23.96
C SER A 188 -2.34 7.09 24.77
N ALA A 189 -3.57 7.42 24.39
CA ALA A 189 -4.78 6.85 24.97
C ALA A 189 -5.82 6.63 23.88
N ILE A 190 -6.64 5.59 24.03
CA ILE A 190 -7.70 5.28 23.08
C ILE A 190 -9.02 5.08 23.82
N VAL A 191 -10.10 5.54 23.19
CA VAL A 191 -11.48 5.14 23.51
C VAL A 191 -12.12 4.59 22.24
N SER A 192 -12.82 3.46 22.35
CA SER A 192 -13.39 2.75 21.20
C SER A 192 -14.78 2.23 21.55
N PHE A 193 -15.75 2.48 20.67
CA PHE A 193 -17.06 1.86 20.69
C PHE A 193 -17.09 0.81 19.59
N GLU A 194 -17.23 -0.45 19.96
CA GLU A 194 -17.06 -1.60 19.06
C GLU A 194 -18.35 -2.40 18.98
N GLU A 195 -18.68 -2.87 17.78
CA GLU A 195 -19.82 -3.73 17.55
C GLU A 195 -19.59 -5.10 18.22
N GLY A 196 -20.50 -5.48 19.12
CA GLY A 196 -20.49 -6.81 19.71
C GLY A 196 -20.79 -7.85 18.62
N ASN A 197 -19.85 -8.74 18.35
CA ASN A 197 -20.08 -9.91 17.52
C ASN A 197 -20.44 -11.13 18.40
N SER A 198 -21.20 -12.08 17.85
CA SER A 198 -21.69 -13.26 18.57
C SER A 198 -20.60 -14.30 18.91
N TYR A 199 -19.32 -13.95 18.79
CA TYR A 199 -18.17 -14.86 18.98
C TYR A 199 -17.27 -14.45 20.16
N ALA A 200 -17.75 -13.58 21.04
CA ALA A 200 -17.14 -13.31 22.34
C ALA A 200 -17.62 -14.31 23.41
#